data_AF-A0A4Q3VIX2-F1
#
_entry.id   AF-A0A4Q3VIX2-F1
#
_cell.length_a   1.000
_cell.length_b   1.000
_cell.length_c   1.000
_cell.angle_alpha   90.00
_cell.angle_beta   90.00
_cell.angle_gamma   90.00
#
_symmetry.space_group_name_H-M   'P 1'
#
loop_
_entity.id
_entity.type
_entity.pdbx_description
1 polymer ?
#
loop_
_entity_poly.entity_id
_entity_poly.type
_entity_poly.pdbx_seq_one_letter_code
_entity_poly.pdbx_strand_id
1 'polypeptide(L)'
;MTHTYKVTGMTCGGCEAKVKSTLLALSHVSAVEVSKENQSATITMDKHIPLSIFQNHLDKKYSITALNHNETTEETKSWWATYKPILIIFAYIVIIAAMAGMQRGVFDWMQAMNIFMAGFFLTFSFFKMLDLQGFADSYAMYDIIAKKFKTWGYMYAFIEMFLGLAYATNFWPVTTNLVTLGVMTLSLIGVLQSVFNKRKIRCACLGAVFNLPMSAVTIIENALMIVMSGIMLMSLI
;
A
#
# COMPACT_ATOMS: atom_id res chain seq x y z
N MET A 1 -17.13 -17.55 6.68
CA MET A 1 -17.42 -17.21 5.26
C MET A 1 -17.67 -18.51 4.50
N THR A 2 -18.64 -18.54 3.59
CA THR A 2 -19.03 -19.76 2.86
C THR A 2 -18.89 -19.52 1.37
N HIS A 3 -18.18 -20.40 0.67
CA HIS A 3 -17.88 -20.29 -0.75
C HIS A 3 -18.18 -21.59 -1.47
N THR A 4 -18.65 -21.48 -2.72
CA THR A 4 -18.94 -22.63 -3.58
C THR A 4 -17.96 -22.69 -4.74
N TYR A 5 -17.30 -23.83 -4.87
CA TYR A 5 -16.29 -24.13 -5.88
C TYR A 5 -16.78 -25.26 -6.78
N LYS A 6 -16.32 -25.27 -8.04
CA LYS A 6 -16.46 -26.39 -8.96
C LYS A 6 -15.28 -27.33 -8.80
N VAL A 7 -15.56 -28.60 -8.52
CA VAL A 7 -14.57 -29.65 -8.37
C VAL A 7 -14.79 -30.70 -9.46
N THR A 8 -13.84 -30.79 -10.38
CA THR A 8 -13.84 -31.78 -11.47
C THR A 8 -12.98 -32.99 -11.10
N GLY A 9 -13.28 -34.15 -11.72
CA GLY A 9 -12.55 -35.41 -11.48
C GLY A 9 -13.24 -36.40 -10.53
N MET A 10 -14.40 -36.04 -9.94
CA MET A 10 -15.18 -36.95 -9.10
C MET A 10 -16.03 -37.89 -9.96
N THR A 11 -15.67 -39.18 -10.03
CA THR A 11 -16.36 -40.19 -10.86
C THR A 11 -17.23 -41.17 -10.05
N CYS A 12 -16.99 -41.31 -8.75
CA CYS A 12 -17.77 -42.19 -7.85
C CYS A 12 -18.07 -41.52 -6.50
N GLY A 13 -18.98 -42.10 -5.70
CA GLY A 13 -19.27 -41.61 -4.35
C GLY A 13 -18.05 -41.69 -3.41
N GLY A 14 -17.11 -42.60 -3.67
CA GLY A 14 -15.83 -42.64 -2.97
C GLY A 14 -14.93 -41.43 -3.25
N CYS A 15 -14.97 -40.86 -4.46
CA CYS A 15 -14.28 -39.61 -4.79
C CYS A 15 -14.85 -38.44 -3.98
N GLU A 16 -16.17 -38.36 -3.86
CA GLU A 16 -16.87 -37.32 -3.10
C GLU A 16 -16.47 -37.36 -1.62
N ALA A 17 -16.53 -38.55 -1.00
CA ALA A 17 -16.13 -38.73 0.39
C ALA A 17 -14.65 -38.35 0.61
N LYS A 18 -13.75 -38.72 -0.32
CA LYS A 18 -12.32 -38.41 -0.23
C LYS A 18 -12.06 -36.91 -0.33
N VAL A 19 -12.68 -36.23 -1.30
CA VAL A 19 -12.56 -34.77 -1.45
C VAL A 19 -13.10 -34.07 -0.18
N LYS A 20 -14.25 -34.50 0.33
CA LYS A 20 -14.84 -33.95 1.56
C LYS A 20 -13.90 -34.10 2.77
N SER A 21 -13.34 -35.29 2.99
CA SER A 21 -12.42 -35.53 4.11
C SER A 21 -11.14 -34.71 4.01
N THR A 22 -10.57 -34.58 2.81
CA THR A 22 -9.34 -33.82 2.58
C THR A 22 -9.54 -32.34 2.84
N LEU A 23 -10.67 -31.78 2.38
CA LEU A 23 -10.98 -30.37 2.58
C LEU A 23 -11.34 -30.05 4.04
N LEU A 24 -12.01 -30.97 4.75
CA LEU A 24 -12.29 -30.83 6.19
C LEU A 24 -11.04 -30.93 7.07
N ALA A 25 -10.00 -31.64 6.63
CA ALA A 25 -8.76 -31.79 7.38
C ALA A 25 -7.92 -30.50 7.42
N LEU A 26 -8.25 -29.50 6.60
CA LEU A 26 -7.55 -28.23 6.59
C LEU A 26 -7.90 -27.39 7.83
N SER A 27 -6.87 -26.88 8.49
CA SER A 27 -7.02 -25.90 9.57
C SER A 27 -7.81 -24.68 9.08
N HIS A 28 -8.77 -24.22 9.88
CA HIS A 28 -9.67 -23.09 9.58
C HIS A 28 -10.84 -23.38 8.61
N VAL A 29 -11.09 -24.64 8.27
CA VAL A 29 -12.33 -25.09 7.61
C VAL A 29 -13.30 -25.64 8.65
N SER A 30 -14.49 -25.06 8.74
CA SER A 30 -15.50 -25.41 9.75
C SER A 30 -16.53 -26.41 9.21
N ALA A 31 -16.84 -26.35 7.91
CA ALA A 31 -17.75 -27.30 7.26
C ALA A 31 -17.45 -27.44 5.76
N VAL A 32 -17.69 -28.63 5.21
CA VAL A 32 -17.57 -28.91 3.77
C VAL A 32 -18.74 -29.77 3.33
N GLU A 33 -19.43 -29.33 2.30
CA GLU A 33 -20.43 -30.10 1.56
C GLU A 33 -19.94 -30.29 0.14
N VAL A 34 -19.87 -31.54 -0.32
CA VAL A 34 -19.45 -31.87 -1.69
C VAL A 34 -20.60 -32.56 -2.38
N SER A 35 -20.85 -32.22 -3.63
CA SER A 35 -21.87 -32.85 -4.46
C SER A 35 -21.21 -33.37 -5.74
N LYS A 36 -21.19 -34.69 -5.91
CA LYS A 36 -20.76 -35.32 -7.16
C LYS A 36 -21.65 -34.93 -8.33
N GLU A 37 -22.96 -34.92 -8.13
CA GLU A 37 -23.97 -34.64 -9.16
C GLU A 37 -23.77 -33.27 -9.79
N ASN A 38 -23.51 -32.26 -8.95
CA ASN A 38 -23.32 -30.88 -9.38
C ASN A 38 -21.84 -30.53 -9.62
N GLN A 39 -20.92 -31.50 -9.47
CA GLN A 39 -19.46 -31.30 -9.51
C GLN A 39 -19.03 -30.07 -8.69
N SER A 40 -19.55 -29.93 -7.48
CA SER A 40 -19.37 -28.73 -6.66
C SER A 40 -18.99 -29.06 -5.21
N ALA A 41 -18.32 -28.13 -4.56
CA ALA A 41 -17.97 -28.18 -3.15
C ALA A 41 -18.25 -26.83 -2.50
N THR A 42 -19.13 -26.81 -1.50
CA THR A 42 -19.41 -25.66 -0.65
C THR A 42 -18.58 -25.78 0.62
N ILE A 43 -17.67 -24.81 0.83
CA ILE A 43 -16.70 -24.80 1.93
C ILE A 43 -17.01 -23.61 2.83
N THR A 44 -17.20 -23.86 4.12
CA THR A 44 -17.32 -22.85 5.17
C THR A 44 -16.01 -22.75 5.94
N MET A 45 -15.47 -21.52 6.02
CA MET A 45 -14.16 -21.22 6.58
C MET A 45 -14.27 -20.13 7.65
N ASP A 46 -13.46 -20.23 8.69
CA ASP A 46 -13.30 -19.17 9.69
C ASP A 46 -12.41 -18.03 9.18
N LYS A 47 -11.48 -18.36 8.29
CA LYS A 47 -10.52 -17.45 7.67
C LYS A 47 -10.37 -17.79 6.19
N HIS A 48 -10.17 -16.78 5.34
CA HIS A 48 -9.95 -17.02 3.92
C HIS A 48 -8.70 -17.88 3.69
N ILE A 49 -8.87 -18.98 2.95
CA ILE A 49 -7.81 -19.89 2.51
C ILE A 49 -7.73 -19.77 0.98
N PRO A 50 -6.54 -19.57 0.41
CA PRO A 50 -6.42 -19.45 -1.03
C PRO A 50 -6.69 -20.75 -1.79
N LEU A 51 -7.20 -20.64 -3.02
CA LEU A 51 -7.49 -21.77 -3.89
C LEU A 51 -6.28 -22.66 -4.20
N SER A 52 -5.08 -22.07 -4.25
CA SER A 52 -3.82 -22.79 -4.43
C SER A 52 -3.58 -23.80 -3.30
N ILE A 53 -3.92 -23.46 -2.07
CA ILE A 53 -3.82 -24.37 -0.91
C ILE A 53 -4.82 -25.52 -1.05
N PHE A 54 -6.06 -25.23 -1.43
CA PHE A 54 -7.05 -26.29 -1.68
C PHE A 54 -6.60 -27.23 -2.79
N GLN A 55 -6.12 -26.70 -3.91
CA GLN A 55 -5.64 -27.50 -5.04
C GLN A 55 -4.41 -28.34 -4.69
N ASN A 56 -3.51 -27.84 -3.83
CA ASN A 56 -2.31 -28.57 -3.39
C ASN A 56 -2.61 -29.73 -2.43
N HIS A 57 -3.71 -29.65 -1.67
CA HIS A 57 -4.12 -30.73 -0.77
C HIS A 57 -4.97 -31.79 -1.46
N LEU A 58 -5.55 -31.47 -2.62
CA LEU A 58 -6.26 -32.41 -3.46
C LEU A 58 -5.27 -33.23 -4.32
N ASP A 59 -5.61 -34.49 -4.58
CA ASP A 59 -4.86 -35.31 -5.55
C ASP A 59 -4.88 -34.63 -6.94
N LYS A 60 -3.80 -34.80 -7.72
CA LYS A 60 -3.68 -34.29 -9.11
C LYS A 60 -4.81 -34.72 -10.06
N LYS A 61 -5.62 -35.70 -9.65
CA LYS A 61 -6.79 -36.20 -10.38
C LYS A 61 -8.02 -35.28 -10.24
N TYR A 62 -8.03 -34.41 -9.24
CA TYR A 62 -9.12 -33.47 -8.98
C TYR A 62 -8.66 -32.04 -9.28
N SER A 63 -9.55 -31.24 -9.87
CA SER A 63 -9.29 -29.82 -10.11
C SER A 63 -10.41 -28.97 -9.52
N ILE A 64 -10.04 -28.03 -8.64
CA ILE A 64 -10.94 -27.07 -8.00
C ILE A 64 -10.85 -25.71 -8.70
N THR A 65 -12.00 -25.12 -8.99
CA THR A 65 -12.14 -23.82 -9.67
C THR A 65 -13.28 -23.04 -9.01
N ALA A 66 -13.23 -21.71 -8.97
CA ALA A 66 -14.31 -20.91 -8.40
C ALA A 66 -15.46 -20.71 -9.42
N LEU A 67 -16.72 -20.88 -9.00
CA LEU A 67 -17.91 -20.81 -9.87
C LEU A 67 -18.38 -19.38 -10.13
N ASN A 68 -18.35 -18.52 -9.10
CA ASN A 68 -18.88 -17.15 -9.13
C ASN A 68 -17.92 -16.12 -8.54
N HIS A 69 -16.66 -16.50 -8.37
CA HIS A 69 -15.63 -15.60 -7.85
C HIS A 69 -14.40 -15.72 -8.75
N ASN A 70 -14.02 -14.61 -9.40
CA ASN A 70 -12.71 -14.50 -10.02
C ASN A 70 -11.64 -14.47 -8.91
N GLU A 71 -11.30 -15.62 -8.35
CA GLU A 71 -10.13 -15.79 -7.48
C GLU A 71 -8.81 -15.72 -8.27
N THR A 72 -8.83 -15.28 -9.53
CA THR A 72 -7.64 -15.10 -10.37
C THR A 72 -6.88 -13.79 -10.12
N THR A 73 -7.17 -13.01 -9.07
CA THR A 73 -6.41 -11.76 -8.80
C THR A 73 -6.19 -11.37 -7.33
N GLU A 74 -6.35 -12.25 -6.33
CA GLU A 74 -5.98 -11.91 -4.93
C GLU A 74 -4.71 -12.60 -4.39
N GLU A 75 -4.07 -13.52 -5.14
CA GLU A 75 -2.75 -14.04 -4.75
C GLU A 75 -1.60 -13.29 -5.44
N THR A 76 -1.03 -12.36 -4.67
CA THR A 76 0.27 -11.71 -4.90
C THR A 76 0.34 -10.89 -6.18
N LYS A 77 -0.18 -9.65 -6.17
CA LYS A 77 0.52 -8.62 -6.94
C LYS A 77 1.98 -8.68 -6.49
N SER A 78 2.87 -9.07 -7.40
CA SER A 78 4.31 -9.00 -7.18
C SER A 78 4.64 -7.65 -6.57
N TRP A 79 5.55 -7.59 -5.60
CA TRP A 79 6.02 -6.34 -4.99
C TRP A 79 6.23 -5.28 -6.08
N TRP A 80 6.88 -5.67 -7.18
CA TRP A 80 7.08 -4.86 -8.37
C TRP A 80 5.78 -4.32 -8.98
N ALA A 81 4.75 -5.14 -9.18
CA ALA A 81 3.48 -4.69 -9.75
C ALA A 81 2.74 -3.70 -8.83
N THR A 82 2.97 -3.78 -7.52
CA THR A 82 2.34 -2.90 -6.54
C THR A 82 3.08 -1.56 -6.45
N TYR A 83 4.42 -1.57 -6.42
CA TYR A 83 5.27 -0.37 -6.25
C TYR A 83 5.69 0.30 -7.57
N LYS A 84 5.46 -0.34 -8.72
CA LYS A 84 5.80 0.19 -10.06
C LYS A 84 5.42 1.67 -10.26
N PRO A 85 4.21 2.14 -9.93
CA PRO A 85 3.84 3.55 -10.15
C PRO A 85 4.70 4.50 -9.31
N ILE A 86 4.94 4.17 -8.04
CA ILE A 86 5.75 5.01 -7.14
C ILE A 86 7.20 5.04 -7.60
N LEU A 87 7.76 3.89 -8.00
CA LEU A 87 9.13 3.83 -8.52
C LEU A 87 9.28 4.64 -9.80
N ILE A 88 8.27 4.61 -10.68
CA ILE A 88 8.24 5.45 -11.87
C ILE A 88 8.23 6.92 -11.47
N ILE A 89 7.31 7.36 -10.61
CA ILE A 89 7.25 8.74 -10.11
C ILE A 89 8.60 9.19 -9.53
N PHE A 90 9.18 8.37 -8.66
CA PHE A 90 10.47 8.64 -8.04
C PHE A 90 11.57 8.80 -9.10
N ALA A 91 11.63 7.91 -10.10
CA ALA A 91 12.58 8.00 -11.19
C ALA A 91 12.43 9.30 -11.99
N TYR A 92 11.20 9.71 -12.32
CA TYR A 92 10.94 10.98 -13.01
C TYR A 92 11.43 12.18 -12.19
N ILE A 93 11.12 12.22 -10.89
CA ILE A 93 11.54 13.31 -10.00
C ILE A 93 13.08 13.37 -9.89
N VAL A 94 13.74 12.22 -9.73
CA VAL A 94 15.21 12.15 -9.66
C VAL A 94 15.86 12.65 -10.95
N ILE A 95 15.34 12.24 -12.12
CA ILE A 95 15.86 12.68 -13.41
C ILE A 95 15.71 14.20 -13.55
N ILE A 96 14.54 14.76 -13.23
CA ILE A 96 14.29 16.20 -13.31
C ILE A 96 15.19 16.97 -12.33
N ALA A 97 15.34 16.48 -11.09
CA ALA A 97 16.21 17.08 -10.09
C ALA A 97 17.68 17.06 -10.50
N ALA A 98 18.17 15.94 -11.05
CA ALA A 98 19.54 15.82 -11.54
C ALA A 98 19.81 16.76 -12.72
N MET A 99 18.89 16.82 -13.69
CA MET A 99 18.99 17.75 -14.82
C MET A 99 19.00 19.20 -14.35
N ALA A 100 18.13 19.55 -13.38
CA ALA A 100 18.10 20.90 -12.82
C ALA A 100 19.41 21.27 -12.10
N GLY A 101 20.01 20.33 -11.36
CA GLY A 101 21.31 20.53 -10.70
C GLY A 101 22.48 20.69 -11.66
N MET A 102 22.39 20.19 -12.89
CA MET A 102 23.46 20.27 -13.91
C MET A 102 23.44 21.56 -14.74
N GLN A 103 22.42 22.43 -14.60
CA GLN A 103 22.24 23.61 -15.46
C GLN A 103 23.39 24.63 -15.39
N ARG A 104 24.16 24.65 -14.29
CA ARG A 104 25.19 25.68 -14.01
C ARG A 104 26.62 25.25 -14.35
N GLY A 105 26.80 24.14 -15.08
CA GLY A 105 28.12 23.60 -15.45
C GLY A 105 28.86 22.88 -14.31
N VAL A 106 28.49 23.13 -13.05
CA VAL A 106 28.83 22.35 -11.87
C VAL A 106 27.54 21.81 -11.26
N PHE A 107 27.58 20.61 -10.67
CA PHE A 107 26.40 20.01 -10.05
C PHE A 107 26.01 20.76 -8.76
N ASP A 108 24.90 21.50 -8.81
CA ASP A 108 24.32 22.21 -7.67
C ASP A 108 23.41 21.28 -6.86
N TRP A 109 23.96 20.71 -5.79
CA TRP A 109 23.24 19.79 -4.90
C TRP A 109 22.03 20.44 -4.23
N MET A 110 22.10 21.73 -3.87
CA MET A 110 20.98 22.41 -3.21
C MET A 110 19.81 22.59 -4.18
N GLN A 111 20.10 22.98 -5.42
CA GLN A 111 19.08 23.11 -6.45
C GLN A 111 18.43 21.75 -6.78
N ALA A 112 19.24 20.69 -6.89
CA ALA A 112 18.74 19.34 -7.10
C ALA A 112 17.84 18.87 -5.94
N MET A 113 18.28 19.04 -4.68
CA MET A 113 17.49 18.69 -3.50
C MET A 113 16.18 19.47 -3.42
N ASN A 114 16.21 20.76 -3.75
CA ASN A 114 15.03 21.60 -3.73
C ASN A 114 13.99 21.16 -4.78
N ILE A 115 14.42 20.94 -6.02
CA ILE A 115 13.55 20.44 -7.10
C ILE A 115 13.02 19.04 -6.77
N PHE A 116 13.84 18.18 -6.17
CA PHE A 116 13.42 16.87 -5.71
C PHE A 116 12.32 16.97 -4.65
N MET A 117 12.51 17.77 -3.59
CA MET A 117 11.50 18.01 -2.55
C MET A 117 10.20 18.59 -3.13
N ALA A 118 10.30 19.57 -4.03
CA ALA A 118 9.16 20.17 -4.70
C ALA A 118 8.34 19.14 -5.50
N GLY A 119 9.01 18.40 -6.38
CA GLY A 119 8.37 17.37 -7.21
C GLY A 119 7.74 16.28 -6.36
N PHE A 120 8.40 15.90 -5.28
CA PHE A 120 7.91 14.91 -4.33
C PHE A 120 6.64 15.38 -3.62
N PHE A 121 6.68 16.51 -2.92
CA PHE A 121 5.51 17.04 -2.20
C PHE A 121 4.32 17.31 -3.12
N LEU A 122 4.54 17.93 -4.28
CA LEU A 122 3.46 18.22 -5.23
C LEU A 122 2.81 16.95 -5.77
N THR A 123 3.61 15.95 -6.13
CA THR A 123 3.08 14.70 -6.69
C THR A 123 2.30 13.90 -5.65
N PHE A 124 2.83 13.74 -4.44
CA PHE A 124 2.14 12.99 -3.39
C PHE A 124 0.91 13.75 -2.85
N SER A 125 0.98 15.08 -2.76
CA SER A 125 -0.19 15.91 -2.46
C SER A 125 -1.28 15.75 -3.52
N PHE A 126 -0.93 15.68 -4.80
CA PHE A 126 -1.88 15.48 -5.88
C PHE A 126 -2.66 14.16 -5.71
N PHE A 127 -1.98 13.04 -5.43
CA PHE A 127 -2.65 11.77 -5.18
C PHE A 127 -3.57 11.81 -3.96
N LYS A 128 -3.19 12.56 -2.92
CA LYS A 128 -4.05 12.78 -1.74
C LYS A 128 -5.29 13.61 -2.09
N MET A 129 -5.19 14.56 -3.02
CA MET A 129 -6.32 15.37 -3.46
C MET A 129 -7.33 14.61 -4.34
N LEU A 130 -6.89 13.59 -5.08
CA LEU A 130 -7.79 12.76 -5.89
C LEU A 130 -8.85 12.05 -5.03
N ASP A 131 -8.49 11.70 -3.79
CA ASP A 131 -9.39 11.07 -2.83
C ASP A 131 -9.08 11.57 -1.40
N LEU A 132 -9.45 12.82 -1.16
CA LEU A 132 -9.08 13.54 0.06
C LEU A 132 -9.77 12.99 1.32
N GLN A 133 -11.07 12.69 1.21
CA GLN A 133 -11.81 12.03 2.28
C GLN A 133 -11.13 10.71 2.64
N GLY A 134 -10.67 10.03 1.60
CA GLY A 134 -10.07 8.76 1.74
C GLY A 134 -8.70 8.65 2.32
N PHE A 135 -7.87 9.59 1.91
CA PHE A 135 -6.63 9.85 2.56
C PHE A 135 -6.87 10.15 4.04
N ALA A 136 -7.78 11.07 4.39
CA ALA A 136 -8.04 11.46 5.78
C ALA A 136 -8.52 10.29 6.65
N ASP A 137 -9.40 9.44 6.12
CA ASP A 137 -9.87 8.21 6.80
C ASP A 137 -8.72 7.23 7.06
N SER A 138 -7.87 7.01 6.05
CA SER A 138 -6.72 6.09 6.17
C SER A 138 -5.64 6.67 7.08
N TYR A 139 -5.38 7.98 7.00
CA TYR A 139 -4.39 8.71 7.78
C TYR A 139 -4.73 8.73 9.26
N ALA A 140 -6.01 8.90 9.61
CA ALA A 140 -6.51 8.85 10.99
C ALA A 140 -6.29 7.50 11.69
N MET A 141 -6.04 6.41 10.94
CA MET A 141 -5.79 5.10 11.53
C MET A 141 -4.41 4.97 12.16
N TYR A 142 -3.42 5.74 11.68
CA TYR A 142 -2.03 5.59 12.08
C TYR A 142 -1.37 6.87 12.62
N ASP A 143 -1.80 8.05 12.17
CA ASP A 143 -1.22 9.30 12.63
C ASP A 143 -1.70 9.69 14.05
N ILE A 144 -0.77 10.18 14.88
CA ILE A 144 -1.00 10.48 16.30
C ILE A 144 -2.03 11.61 16.46
N ILE A 145 -1.95 12.62 15.58
CA ILE A 145 -2.78 13.82 15.64
C ILE A 145 -4.13 13.55 14.95
N ALA A 146 -4.10 12.93 13.77
CA ALA A 146 -5.31 12.62 13.01
C ALA A 146 -6.25 11.64 13.74
N LYS A 147 -5.69 10.76 14.58
CA LYS A 147 -6.49 9.87 15.44
C LYS A 147 -7.37 10.62 16.44
N LYS A 148 -6.95 11.82 16.88
CA LYS A 148 -7.75 12.69 17.75
C LYS A 148 -8.57 13.71 16.97
N PHE A 149 -8.03 14.23 15.87
CA PHE A 149 -8.65 15.25 15.04
C PHE A 149 -8.65 14.83 13.57
N LYS A 150 -9.74 14.22 13.10
CA LYS A 150 -9.88 13.76 11.70
C LYS A 150 -9.63 14.87 10.66
N THR A 151 -10.00 16.11 10.99
CA THR A 151 -9.76 17.30 10.16
C THR A 151 -8.27 17.56 9.90
N TRP A 152 -7.36 17.08 10.77
CA TRP A 152 -5.92 17.18 10.58
C TRP A 152 -5.45 16.47 9.31
N GLY A 153 -6.06 15.32 8.95
CA GLY A 153 -5.72 14.62 7.71
C GLY A 153 -5.98 15.47 6.46
N TYR A 154 -7.07 16.25 6.47
CA TYR A 154 -7.37 17.19 5.38
C TYR A 154 -6.34 18.32 5.34
N MET A 155 -6.05 18.94 6.49
CA MET A 155 -5.05 20.00 6.59
C MET A 155 -3.66 19.53 6.13
N TYR A 156 -3.27 18.32 6.50
CA TYR A 156 -1.97 17.75 6.15
C TYR A 156 -1.78 17.67 4.63
N ALA A 157 -2.79 17.25 3.87
CA ALA A 157 -2.71 17.23 2.41
C ALA A 157 -2.45 18.62 1.82
N PHE A 158 -3.06 19.68 2.39
CA PHE A 158 -2.79 21.05 1.97
C PHE A 158 -1.42 21.55 2.43
N ILE A 159 -0.95 21.17 3.62
CA ILE A 159 0.39 21.51 4.11
C ILE A 159 1.44 20.98 3.14
N GLU A 160 1.32 19.74 2.68
CA GLU A 160 2.24 19.17 1.68
C GLU A 160 2.17 19.90 0.33
N MET A 161 0.98 20.27 -0.14
CA MET A 161 0.84 21.10 -1.33
C MET A 161 1.63 22.41 -1.19
N PHE A 162 1.44 23.11 -0.07
CA PHE A 162 2.11 24.39 0.19
C PHE A 162 3.62 24.23 0.33
N LEU A 163 4.10 23.17 1.00
CA LEU A 163 5.53 22.86 1.06
C LEU A 163 6.10 22.59 -0.34
N GLY A 164 5.40 21.83 -1.18
CA GLY A 164 5.80 21.59 -2.56
C GLY A 164 5.94 22.88 -3.37
N LEU A 165 4.98 23.80 -3.24
CA LEU A 165 5.05 25.12 -3.87
C LEU A 165 6.18 25.99 -3.30
N ALA A 166 6.41 25.94 -1.98
CA ALA A 166 7.47 26.70 -1.33
C ALA A 166 8.86 26.23 -1.78
N TYR A 167 9.08 24.92 -1.90
CA TYR A 167 10.30 24.38 -2.49
C TYR A 167 10.43 24.80 -3.98
N ALA A 168 9.38 24.61 -4.78
CA ALA A 168 9.40 24.96 -6.21
C ALA A 168 9.76 26.43 -6.48
N THR A 169 9.28 27.34 -5.63
CA THR A 169 9.51 28.78 -5.73
C THR A 169 10.72 29.28 -4.94
N ASN A 170 11.38 28.39 -4.17
CA ASN A 170 12.44 28.76 -3.23
C ASN A 170 11.96 29.80 -2.18
N PHE A 171 10.68 29.72 -1.80
CA PHE A 171 10.06 30.65 -0.85
C PHE A 171 10.55 30.37 0.56
N TRP A 172 11.29 31.32 1.13
CA TRP A 172 11.82 31.31 2.50
C TRP A 172 12.44 29.95 2.90
N PRO A 173 13.63 29.62 2.38
CA PRO A 173 14.21 28.27 2.49
C PRO A 173 14.43 27.79 3.93
N VAL A 174 14.82 28.68 4.85
CA VAL A 174 15.02 28.33 6.25
C VAL A 174 13.70 27.88 6.90
N THR A 175 12.65 28.69 6.77
CA THR A 175 11.33 28.40 7.32
C THR A 175 10.72 27.16 6.70
N THR A 176 10.80 27.02 5.38
CA THR A 176 10.28 25.87 4.64
C THR A 176 10.96 24.58 5.09
N ASN A 177 12.29 24.55 5.18
CA ASN A 177 13.02 23.37 5.67
C ASN A 177 12.72 23.05 7.14
N LEU A 178 12.55 24.07 8.00
CA LEU A 178 12.21 23.86 9.40
C LEU A 178 10.81 23.24 9.57
N VAL A 179 9.83 23.75 8.84
CA VAL A 179 8.46 23.20 8.83
C VAL A 179 8.46 21.77 8.27
N THR A 180 9.15 21.53 7.14
CA THR A 180 9.30 20.18 6.58
C THR A 180 9.87 19.21 7.60
N LEU A 181 10.97 19.58 8.28
CA LEU A 181 11.60 18.72 9.27
C LEU A 181 10.62 18.36 10.39
N GLY A 182 9.89 19.34 10.93
CA GLY A 182 8.86 19.11 11.95
C GLY A 182 7.72 18.20 11.48
N VAL A 183 7.10 18.53 10.34
CA VAL A 183 5.95 17.79 9.80
C VAL A 183 6.32 16.36 9.42
N MET A 184 7.45 16.16 8.73
CA MET A 184 7.91 14.83 8.33
C MET A 184 8.34 13.99 9.55
N THR A 185 8.93 14.61 10.58
CA THR A 185 9.28 13.88 11.82
C THR A 185 8.04 13.39 12.55
N LEU A 186 7.01 14.24 12.68
CA LEU A 186 5.74 13.83 13.29
C LEU A 186 5.07 12.68 12.50
N SER A 187 5.04 12.80 11.17
CA SER A 187 4.52 11.77 10.26
C SER A 187 5.28 10.44 10.41
N LEU A 188 6.61 10.49 10.45
CA LEU A 188 7.46 9.30 10.62
C LEU A 188 7.19 8.59 11.95
N ILE A 189 7.05 9.33 13.06
CA ILE A 189 6.73 8.74 14.37
C ILE A 189 5.36 8.03 14.31
N GLY A 190 4.35 8.64 13.69
CA GLY A 190 3.03 8.03 13.51
C GLY A 190 3.07 6.74 12.69
N VAL A 191 3.81 6.75 11.57
CA VAL A 191 3.98 5.55 10.73
C VAL A 191 4.72 4.46 11.50
N LEU A 192 5.86 4.76 12.14
CA LEU A 192 6.63 3.81 12.93
C LEU A 192 5.77 3.16 14.02
N GLN A 193 5.00 3.95 14.78
CA GLN A 193 4.11 3.44 15.82
C GLN A 193 3.04 2.49 15.25
N SER A 194 2.56 2.74 14.04
CA SER A 194 1.59 1.87 13.35
C SER A 194 2.20 0.56 12.87
N VAL A 195 3.42 0.60 12.30
CA VAL A 195 4.17 -0.59 11.88
C VAL A 195 4.42 -1.52 13.06
N PHE A 196 4.88 -0.96 14.19
CA PHE A 196 5.16 -1.72 15.40
C PHE A 196 3.90 -2.35 16.02
N ASN A 197 2.73 -1.73 15.83
CA ASN A 197 1.47 -2.20 16.43
C ASN A 197 0.76 -3.32 15.64
N LYS A 198 1.31 -3.81 14.52
CA LYS A 198 0.74 -4.90 13.70
C LYS A 198 -0.77 -4.80 13.44
N ARG A 199 -1.33 -3.59 13.41
CA ARG A 199 -2.77 -3.40 13.23
C ARG A 199 -3.10 -3.56 11.75
N LYS A 200 -3.70 -4.71 11.40
CA LYS A 200 -4.33 -4.91 10.11
C LYS A 200 -5.63 -4.12 10.11
N ILE A 201 -5.68 -3.02 9.36
CA ILE A 201 -6.96 -2.37 9.09
C ILE A 201 -7.11 -2.24 7.58
N ARG A 202 -8.20 -2.83 7.07
CA ARG A 202 -8.59 -2.72 5.66
C ARG A 202 -9.58 -1.56 5.51
N CYS A 203 -9.07 -0.54 4.80
CA CYS A 203 -9.64 0.37 3.80
C CYS A 203 -11.04 0.98 3.96
N ALA A 204 -11.12 2.24 3.56
CA ALA A 204 -12.27 2.72 2.79
C ALA A 204 -11.92 3.46 1.49
N CYS A 205 -10.67 3.90 1.23
CA CYS A 205 -10.56 4.91 0.17
C CYS A 205 -9.30 4.88 -0.73
N LEU A 206 -8.05 4.91 -0.25
CA LEU A 206 -6.88 4.81 -1.17
C LEU A 206 -6.46 3.36 -1.53
N GLY A 207 -7.30 2.37 -1.20
CA GLY A 207 -7.13 0.96 -1.59
C GLY A 207 -7.65 0.63 -2.99
N ALA A 208 -8.38 1.54 -3.64
CA ALA A 208 -9.04 1.27 -4.92
C ALA A 208 -8.12 1.35 -6.14
N VAL A 209 -7.00 2.08 -6.07
CA VAL A 209 -6.09 2.24 -7.23
C VAL A 209 -4.74 1.56 -7.01
N PHE A 210 -4.15 1.64 -5.81
CA PHE A 210 -2.90 0.96 -5.47
C PHE A 210 -2.91 0.44 -4.02
N ASN A 211 -3.31 -0.83 -3.83
CA ASN A 211 -3.27 -1.59 -2.57
C ASN A 211 -1.83 -1.78 -2.04
N LEU A 212 -1.18 -0.67 -1.69
CA LEU A 212 0.18 -0.64 -1.17
C LEU A 212 0.14 -0.73 0.35
N PRO A 213 0.88 -1.67 0.98
CA PRO A 213 1.16 -1.55 2.40
C PRO A 213 2.08 -0.33 2.57
N MET A 214 1.49 0.84 2.80
CA MET A 214 2.13 2.16 2.96
C MET A 214 3.14 2.24 4.13
N SER A 215 3.58 1.11 4.67
CA SER A 215 4.41 1.08 5.87
C SER A 215 5.90 1.19 5.54
N ALA A 216 6.45 0.37 4.64
CA ALA A 216 7.90 0.33 4.44
C ALA A 216 8.44 1.47 3.57
N VAL A 217 7.75 1.79 2.47
CA VAL A 217 8.21 2.84 1.52
C VAL A 217 8.05 4.22 2.13
N THR A 218 6.95 4.48 2.83
CA THR A 218 6.70 5.77 3.48
C THR A 218 7.69 6.06 4.61
N ILE A 219 8.23 5.04 5.29
CA ILE A 219 9.33 5.23 6.26
C ILE A 219 10.59 5.73 5.53
N ILE A 220 10.97 5.08 4.44
CA ILE A 220 12.17 5.44 3.66
C ILE A 220 12.03 6.85 3.09
N GLU A 221 10.86 7.16 2.55
CA GLU A 221 10.48 8.47 2.04
C GLU A 221 10.59 9.57 3.10
N ASN A 222 9.89 9.44 4.24
CA ASN A 222 9.94 10.47 5.29
C ASN A 222 11.37 10.64 5.82
N ALA A 223 12.11 9.55 6.02
CA ALA A 223 13.51 9.61 6.45
C ALA A 223 14.38 10.36 5.45
N LEU A 224 14.22 10.10 4.14
CA LEU A 224 14.93 10.82 3.09
C LEU A 224 14.63 12.32 3.14
N MET A 225 13.35 12.71 3.29
CA MET A 225 12.94 14.12 3.34
C MET A 225 13.46 14.84 4.60
N ILE A 226 13.50 14.15 5.75
CA ILE A 226 14.09 14.68 7.00
C ILE A 226 15.59 14.91 6.81
N VAL A 227 16.32 13.96 6.23
CA VAL A 227 17.76 14.10 5.99
C VAL A 227 18.04 15.24 5.00
N MET A 228 17.30 15.31 3.89
CA MET A 228 17.48 16.36 2.90
C MET A 228 17.17 17.75 3.47
N SER A 229 16.05 17.92 4.17
CA SER A 229 15.71 19.19 4.81
C SER A 229 16.72 19.58 5.89
N GLY A 230 17.24 18.63 6.67
CA GLY A 230 18.30 18.86 7.65
C GLY A 230 19.61 19.33 7.02
N ILE A 231 20.06 18.68 5.94
CA ILE A 231 21.26 19.09 5.20
C ILE A 231 21.09 20.49 4.62
N MET A 232 19.94 20.75 3.96
CA MET A 232 19.64 22.07 3.40
C MET A 232 19.62 23.15 4.48
N LEU A 233 19.06 22.87 5.65
CA LEU A 233 19.00 23.80 6.76
C LEU A 233 20.39 24.08 7.34
N MET A 234 21.25 23.05 7.49
CA MET A 234 22.65 23.23 7.91
C MET A 234 23.49 24.01 6.90
N SER A 235 23.20 23.92 5.59
CA SER A 235 23.92 24.71 4.58
C SER A 235 23.46 26.17 4.48
N LEU A 236 22.29 26.49 5.05
CA LEU A 236 21.67 27.81 4.98
C LEU A 236 21.91 28.68 6.23
N ILE A 237 22.37 28.08 7.33
CA ILE A 237 22.70 28.71 8.61
C ILE A 237 24.23 28.81 8.71
#